data_AF-A0A7V0X804-F1
#
_entry.id   AF-A0A7V0X804-F1
#
_cell.length_a   1.000
_cell.length_b   1.000
_cell.length_c   1.000
_cell.angle_alpha   90.00
_cell.angle_beta   90.00
_cell.angle_gamma   90.00
#
_symmetry.space_group_name_H-M   'P 1'
#
loop_
_entity.id
_entity.type
_entity.pdbx_description
1 polymer ?
#
loop_
_entity_poly.entity_id
_entity_poly.type
_entity_poly.pdbx_seq_one_letter_code
_entity_poly.pdbx_strand_id
1 'polypeptide(L)' 'MDEKRMGEIALLILKYKIAKEGISLSEINRELGNIAKTINVPLDELKEFFIAFYKELLEKILNK' A
#
# COMPACT_ATOMS: atom_id res chain seq x y z
N MET A 1 -2.44 -13.01 0.91
CA MET A 1 -1.05 -12.80 0.44
C MET A 1 -0.05 -13.28 1.49
N ASP A 2 1.09 -13.82 1.10
CA ASP A 2 2.18 -14.19 2.03
C ASP A 2 3.10 -13.00 2.39
N GLU A 3 3.88 -13.13 3.46
CA GLU A 3 4.74 -12.07 3.99
C GLU A 3 5.81 -11.61 3.00
N LYS A 4 6.36 -12.53 2.18
CA LYS A 4 7.38 -12.22 1.20
C LYS A 4 6.81 -11.30 0.12
N ARG A 5 5.64 -11.64 -0.40
CA ARG A 5 4.95 -10.82 -1.41
C ARG A 5 4.51 -9.46 -0.84
N MET A 6 4.07 -9.42 0.42
CA MET A 6 3.79 -8.16 1.11
C MET A 6 5.04 -7.27 1.21
N GLY A 7 6.20 -7.85 1.54
CA GLY A 7 7.47 -7.13 1.60
C GLY A 7 7.91 -6.55 0.24
N GLU A 8 7.71 -7.31 -0.84
CA GLU A 8 7.98 -6.84 -2.21
C GLU A 8 7.10 -5.63 -2.58
N ILE A 9 5.80 -5.70 -2.29
CA ILE A 9 4.86 -4.59 -2.53
C ILE A 9 5.20 -3.36 -1.67
N ALA A 10 5.55 -3.56 -0.39
CA ALA A 10 5.95 -2.48 0.50
C ALA A 10 7.20 -1.73 -0.02
N LEU A 11 8.21 -2.45 -0.52
CA LEU A 11 9.41 -1.86 -1.09
C LEU A 11 9.10 -1.02 -2.34
N LEU A 12 8.20 -1.50 -3.20
CA LEU A 12 7.78 -0.78 -4.41
C LEU A 12 7.03 0.51 -4.07
N ILE A 13 6.12 0.47 -3.08
CA ILE A 13 5.41 1.65 -2.59
C ILE A 13 6.38 2.65 -1.96
N LEU A 14 7.34 2.19 -1.17
CA LEU A 14 8.36 3.06 -0.55
C LEU A 14 9.18 3.79 -1.62
N LYS A 15 9.64 3.07 -2.66
CA LYS A 15 10.36 3.68 -3.80
C LYS A 15 9.49 4.71 -4.53
N TYR A 16 8.21 4.42 -4.74
CA TYR A 16 7.26 5.36 -5.33
C TYR A 16 7.08 6.62 -4.47
N LYS A 17 6.90 6.47 -3.14
CA LYS A 17 6.80 7.59 -2.19
C LYS A 17 8.08 8.41 -2.02
N ILE A 18 9.25 7.81 -2.22
CA ILE A 18 10.51 8.58 -2.22
C ILE A 18 10.60 9.41 -3.51
N ALA A 19 10.08 8.91 -4.62
CA ALA A 19 10.05 9.61 -5.90
C ALA A 19 8.96 10.69 -6.02
N LYS A 20 7.86 10.59 -5.25
CA LYS A 20 6.77 11.57 -5.19
C LYS A 20 6.51 12.01 -3.75
N GLU A 21 6.45 13.31 -3.49
CA GLU A 21 6.34 13.94 -2.14
C GLU A 21 5.17 13.49 -1.22
N GLY A 22 4.34 12.50 -1.58
CA GLY A 22 3.36 11.91 -0.68
C GLY A 22 2.28 11.08 -1.37
N ILE A 23 1.32 10.60 -0.56
CA ILE A 23 0.04 9.97 -0.96
C ILE A 23 -1.07 10.80 -0.33
N SER A 24 -1.98 11.33 -1.13
CA SER A 24 -3.20 12.02 -0.69
C SER A 24 -4.28 11.02 -0.31
N LEU A 25 -4.64 11.00 0.97
CA LEU A 25 -5.69 10.11 1.50
C LEU A 25 -7.09 10.45 0.96
N SER A 26 -7.36 11.70 0.55
CA SER A 26 -8.66 12.10 -0.02
C SER A 26 -8.93 11.51 -1.41
N GLU A 27 -7.89 11.05 -2.11
CA GLU A 27 -7.97 10.49 -3.46
C GLU A 27 -7.44 9.06 -3.54
N ILE A 28 -7.41 8.36 -2.40
CA ILE A 28 -6.69 7.11 -2.22
C ILE A 28 -7.02 6.03 -3.27
N ASN A 29 -8.27 5.91 -3.70
CA ASN A 29 -8.65 4.94 -4.75
C ASN A 29 -7.99 5.25 -6.10
N ARG A 30 -7.93 6.53 -6.48
CA ARG A 30 -7.28 6.97 -7.72
C ARG A 30 -5.78 6.83 -7.61
N GLU A 31 -5.21 7.19 -6.46
CA GLU A 31 -3.79 7.05 -6.21
C GLU A 31 -3.34 5.59 -6.19
N LEU A 32 -4.09 4.68 -5.57
CA LEU A 32 -3.81 3.25 -5.61
C LEU A 32 -3.82 2.71 -7.04
N GLY A 33 -4.77 3.16 -7.87
CA GLY A 33 -4.78 2.85 -9.30
C GLY A 33 -3.53 3.33 -10.04
N ASN A 34 -3.07 4.54 -9.75
CA ASN A 34 -1.85 5.10 -10.35
C ASN A 34 -0.58 4.39 -9.84
N ILE A 35 -0.52 4.07 -8.55
CA ILE A 35 0.58 3.33 -7.92
C ILE A 35 0.67 1.96 -8.57
N ALA A 36 -0.42 1.18 -8.58
CA ALA A 36 -0.49 -0.15 -9.19
C ALA A 36 0.08 -0.17 -10.62
N LYS A 37 -0.31 0.81 -11.45
CA LYS A 37 0.24 0.98 -12.80
C LYS A 37 1.74 1.31 -12.79
N THR A 38 2.17 2.21 -11.92
CA THR A 38 3.56 2.70 -11.86
C THR A 38 4.51 1.61 -11.38
N ILE A 39 4.11 0.84 -10.37
CA ILE A 39 4.94 -0.24 -9.79
C ILE A 39 4.70 -1.60 -10.47
N ASN A 40 3.83 -1.63 -11.48
CA ASN A 40 3.45 -2.83 -12.24
C ASN A 40 2.98 -3.98 -11.33
N VAL A 41 2.05 -3.69 -10.43
CA VAL A 41 1.41 -4.66 -9.53
C VAL A 41 -0.09 -4.65 -9.81
N PRO A 42 -0.77 -5.82 -9.81
CA PRO A 42 -2.23 -5.85 -9.93
C PRO A 42 -2.90 -4.97 -8.87
N LEU A 43 -3.92 -4.20 -9.28
CA LEU A 43 -4.61 -3.30 -8.36
C LEU A 43 -5.24 -4.05 -7.17
N ASP A 44 -5.76 -5.25 -7.42
CA ASP A 44 -6.39 -6.05 -6.36
C ASP A 44 -5.36 -6.58 -5.37
N GLU A 45 -4.15 -6.97 -5.82
CA GLU A 45 -3.03 -7.29 -4.92
C GLU A 45 -2.63 -6.09 -4.05
N LEU A 46 -2.57 -4.90 -4.65
CA LEU A 46 -2.24 -3.69 -3.92
C LEU A 46 -3.31 -3.33 -2.87
N LYS A 47 -4.58 -3.56 -3.19
CA LYS A 47 -5.69 -3.38 -2.24
C LYS A 47 -5.62 -4.39 -1.09
N GLU A 48 -5.36 -5.67 -1.38
CA GLU A 48 -5.18 -6.69 -0.35
C GLU A 48 -4.06 -6.31 0.62
N PHE A 49 -2.92 -5.85 0.10
CA PHE A 49 -1.82 -5.33 0.92
C PHE A 49 -2.28 -4.17 1.81
N PHE A 50 -2.96 -3.18 1.23
CA PHE A 50 -3.45 -2.01 1.99
C PHE A 50 -4.42 -2.41 3.10
N ILE A 51 -5.35 -3.33 2.85
CA ILE A 51 -6.30 -3.83 3.85
C ILE A 51 -5.56 -4.52 5.00
N ALA A 52 -4.61 -5.40 4.68
CA ALA A 52 -3.80 -6.11 5.68
C ALA A 52 -3.00 -5.12 6.55
N PHE A 53 -2.33 -4.16 5.92
CA PHE A 53 -1.55 -3.12 6.60
C PHE A 53 -2.40 -2.25 7.53
N TYR A 54 -3.55 -1.76 7.06
CA TYR A 54 -4.44 -0.93 7.88
C TYR A 54 -5.04 -1.71 9.05
N LYS A 55 -5.38 -3.00 8.85
CA LYS A 55 -5.88 -3.85 9.93
C LYS A 55 -4.83 -4.01 11.03
N GLU A 56 -3.58 -4.30 10.67
CA GLU A 56 -2.48 -4.41 11.63
C GLU A 56 -2.22 -3.08 12.36
N LEU A 57 -2.29 -1.95 11.64
CA LEU A 57 -2.14 -0.62 12.22
C LEU A 57 -3.26 -0.32 13.24
N LEU A 58 -4.51 -0.63 12.89
CA LEU A 58 -5.66 -0.43 13.77
C LEU A 58 -5.58 -1.33 15.00
N GLU A 59 -5.21 -2.60 14.85
CA GLU A 59 -5.00 -3.52 15.98
C GLU A 59 -3.92 -3.00 16.93
N LYS A 60 -2.82 -2.42 16.43
CA LYS A 60 -1.78 -1.79 17.25
C LYS A 60 -2.25 -0.52 17.98
N ILE A 61 -3.19 0.22 17.40
CA ILE A 61 -3.75 1.44 18.02
C ILE A 61 -4.82 1.07 19.06
N LEU A 62 -5.66 0.08 18.78
CA LEU A 62 -6.78 -0.34 19.63
C LEU A 62 -6.36 -1.24 20.80
N ASN A 63 -5.33 -2.07 20.63
CA ASN A 63 -4.80 -2.93 21.71
C ASN A 63 -3.75 -2.21 22.57
N LYS A 64 -3.90 -0.89 22.72
CA LYS A 64 -3.00 -0.04 23.51
C LYS A 64 -3.62 0.34 24.85
#